data_AF-A0A1H8IEC0-F1
#
_entry.id   AF-A0A1H8IEC0-F1
#
_cell.length_a   1.000
_cell.length_b   1.000
_cell.length_c   1.000
_cell.angle_alpha   90.00
_cell.angle_beta   90.00
_cell.angle_gamma   90.00
#
_symmetry.space_group_name_H-M   'P 1'
#
loop_
_entity.id
_entity.type
_entity.pdbx_description
1 polymer ?
#
loop_
_entity_poly.entity_id
_entity_poly.type
_entity_poly.pdbx_seq_one_letter_code
_entity_poly.pdbx_strand_id
1 'polypeptide(L)'
;MPLYHSITCVAPEEMARIAREVQAQGIAQFQVKLGADDDWQADVARLRLVREAVGDGPLVYGDWNCGATRLEATRVGRAVAHLDMSRSS
;
A
#
# COMPACT_ATOMS: atom_id res chain seq x y z
N MET A 1 20.60 -1.43 7.99
CA MET A 1 19.83 -1.46 6.72
C MET A 1 18.40 -1.14 7.08
N PRO A 2 17.72 -0.20 6.42
CA PRO A 2 16.29 0.00 6.66
C PRO A 2 15.55 -1.29 6.29
N LEU A 3 14.93 -1.94 7.27
CA LEU A 3 14.05 -3.08 7.02
C LEU A 3 12.77 -2.52 6.39
N TYR A 4 12.47 -2.97 5.18
CA TYR A 4 11.16 -2.80 4.58
C TYR A 4 10.43 -4.15 4.62
N HIS A 5 9.10 -4.11 4.69
CA HIS A 5 8.27 -5.31 4.64
C HIS A 5 7.33 -5.27 3.44
N SER A 6 7.31 -6.35 2.67
CA SER A 6 6.43 -6.49 1.50
C SER A 6 5.19 -7.29 1.89
N ILE A 7 4.03 -6.65 1.82
CA ILE A 7 2.71 -7.24 2.08
C ILE A 7 2.14 -7.75 0.75
N THR A 8 1.83 -9.04 0.69
CA THR A 8 1.25 -9.68 -0.49
C THR A 8 -0.19 -9.20 -0.70
N CYS A 9 -0.64 -9.10 -1.96
CA CYS A 9 -2.00 -8.64 -2.31
C CYS A 9 -3.05 -9.60 -1.73
N VAL A 10 -3.69 -9.17 -0.65
CA VAL A 10 -4.78 -9.89 0.04
C VAL A 10 -5.94 -8.91 0.29
N ALA A 11 -6.94 -9.33 1.08
CA ALA A 11 -8.04 -8.45 1.46
C ALA A 11 -7.52 -7.18 2.18
N PRO A 12 -8.14 -6.00 1.96
CA PRO A 12 -7.68 -4.73 2.54
C PRO A 12 -7.50 -4.76 4.06
N GLU A 13 -8.44 -5.37 4.79
CA GLU A 13 -8.44 -5.46 6.25
C GLU A 13 -7.29 -6.34 6.76
N GLU A 14 -6.99 -7.40 6.00
CA GLU A 14 -5.88 -8.31 6.31
C GLU A 14 -4.54 -7.63 6.10
N MET A 15 -4.39 -6.83 5.03
CA MET A 15 -3.17 -6.04 4.82
C MET A 15 -2.95 -5.04 5.94
N ALA A 16 -4.02 -4.38 6.41
CA ALA A 16 -3.97 -3.44 7.53
C ALA A 16 -3.60 -4.12 8.86
N ARG A 17 -4.05 -5.36 9.09
CA ARG A 17 -3.64 -6.17 10.25
C ARG A 17 -2.14 -6.49 10.20
N ILE A 18 -1.66 -7.02 9.07
CA ILE A 18 -0.24 -7.35 8.87
C ILE A 18 0.62 -6.11 9.06
N ALA A 19 0.21 -4.96 8.49
CA ALA A 19 0.94 -3.71 8.62
C ALA A 19 1.11 -3.27 10.08
N ARG A 20 0.07 -3.38 10.91
CA ARG A 20 0.15 -3.07 12.36
C ARG A 20 1.08 -4.01 13.10
N GLU A 21 0.97 -5.31 12.85
CA GLU A 21 1.82 -6.31 13.52
C GLU A 21 3.30 -6.11 13.17
N VAL A 22 3.58 -5.78 11.92
CA VAL A 22 4.92 -5.50 11.44
C VAL A 22 5.43 -4.14 11.93
N GLN A 23 4.56 -3.14 12.05
CA GLN A 23 4.90 -1.86 12.68
C GLN A 23 5.29 -2.04 14.14
N ALA A 24 4.58 -2.89 14.88
CA ALA A 24 4.89 -3.21 16.28
C ALA A 24 6.27 -3.88 16.44
N GLN A 25 6.79 -4.51 15.38
CA GLN A 25 8.14 -5.08 15.33
C GLN A 25 9.23 -4.03 15.01
N GLY A 26 8.85 -2.75 14.85
CA GLY A 26 9.76 -1.64 14.58
C GLY A 26 10.01 -1.34 13.10
N ILE A 27 9.26 -1.96 12.19
CA ILE A 27 9.35 -1.66 10.76
C ILE A 27 8.51 -0.40 10.45
N ALA A 28 9.11 0.52 9.69
CA ALA A 28 8.47 1.78 9.29
C ALA A 28 8.38 1.95 7.76
N GLN A 29 8.66 0.90 6.98
CA GLN A 29 8.52 0.92 5.52
C GLN A 29 7.74 -0.29 5.03
N PHE A 30 6.64 -0.01 4.33
CA PHE A 30 5.69 -1.00 3.84
C PHE A 30 5.58 -0.91 2.33
N GLN A 31 5.81 -2.03 1.65
CA GLN A 31 5.48 -2.19 0.24
C GLN A 31 4.22 -3.05 0.16
N VAL A 32 3.18 -2.52 -0.47
CA VAL A 32 1.84 -3.09 -0.57
C VAL A 32 1.68 -3.58 -2.01
N LYS A 33 1.60 -4.88 -2.25
CA LYS A 33 1.37 -5.42 -3.60
C LYS A 33 -0.10 -5.26 -3.98
N LEU A 34 -0.35 -4.76 -5.19
CA LEU A 34 -1.66 -4.33 -5.69
C LEU A 34 -1.88 -4.83 -7.13
N GLY A 35 -3.14 -4.79 -7.57
CA GLY A 35 -3.53 -5.15 -8.94
C GLY A 35 -3.54 -6.66 -9.22
N ALA A 36 -3.85 -7.50 -8.22
CA ALA A 36 -3.99 -8.95 -8.43
C ALA A 36 -5.36 -9.35 -9.02
N ASP A 37 -6.34 -8.47 -8.95
CA ASP A 37 -7.75 -8.73 -9.22
C ASP A 37 -8.40 -7.74 -10.20
N ASP A 38 -7.60 -6.95 -10.94
CA ASP A 38 -8.05 -5.87 -11.85
C ASP A 38 -9.04 -4.87 -11.20
N ASP A 39 -9.13 -4.87 -9.87
CA ASP A 39 -10.00 -4.00 -9.08
C ASP A 39 -9.18 -2.87 -8.46
N TRP A 40 -9.10 -1.77 -9.22
CA TRP A 40 -8.41 -0.56 -8.76
C TRP A 40 -9.08 0.08 -7.53
N GLN A 41 -10.37 -0.18 -7.27
CA GLN A 41 -11.08 0.36 -6.11
C GLN A 41 -10.69 -0.40 -4.85
N ALA A 42 -10.57 -1.73 -4.95
CA ALA A 42 -9.99 -2.56 -3.92
C ALA A 42 -8.54 -2.14 -3.62
N ASP A 43 -7.74 -1.80 -4.63
CA ASP A 43 -6.38 -1.29 -4.42
C ASP A 43 -6.34 0.04 -3.65
N VAL A 44 -7.27 0.97 -3.94
CA VAL A 44 -7.41 2.21 -3.15
C VAL A 44 -7.76 1.88 -1.70
N ALA A 45 -8.67 0.94 -1.47
CA ALA A 45 -9.06 0.51 -0.12
C ALA A 45 -7.90 -0.13 0.63
N ARG A 46 -7.11 -1.00 -0.03
CA ARG A 46 -5.88 -1.62 0.52
C ARG A 46 -4.91 -0.54 1.00
N LEU A 47 -4.58 0.44 0.15
CA LEU A 47 -3.67 1.52 0.52
C LEU A 47 -4.21 2.39 1.65
N ARG A 48 -5.50 2.75 1.61
CA ARG A 48 -6.14 3.56 2.65
C ARG A 48 -6.10 2.87 4.01
N LEU A 49 -6.53 1.61 4.07
CA LEU A 49 -6.58 0.85 5.32
C LEU A 49 -5.18 0.57 5.86
N VAL A 50 -4.20 0.28 5.00
CA VAL A 50 -2.79 0.14 5.44
C VAL A 50 -2.25 1.46 5.99
N ARG A 51 -2.49 2.60 5.32
CA ARG A 51 -2.08 3.93 5.80
C ARG A 51 -2.71 4.25 7.15
N GLU A 52 -4.01 4.04 7.29
CA GLU A 52 -4.75 4.29 8.54
C GLU A 52 -4.23 3.39 9.68
N ALA A 53 -4.00 2.11 9.38
CA ALA A 53 -3.45 1.15 10.32
C ALA A 53 -2.12 1.58 10.94
N VAL A 54 -1.23 2.19 10.14
CA VAL A 54 0.13 2.49 10.55
C VAL A 54 0.36 3.95 10.97
N GLY A 55 -0.68 4.79 11.04
CA GLY A 55 -0.58 6.21 11.45
C GLY A 55 -0.06 7.10 10.32
N ASP A 56 0.64 8.22 10.57
CA ASP A 56 1.27 9.06 9.51
C ASP A 56 2.81 8.89 9.43
N GLY A 57 3.42 8.15 10.36
CA GLY A 57 4.88 8.04 10.47
C GLY A 57 5.54 7.12 9.44
N PRO A 58 5.07 5.87 9.27
CA PRO A 58 5.68 4.93 8.33
C PRO A 58 5.44 5.29 6.86
N LEU A 59 6.37 4.88 6.00
CA LEU A 59 6.25 5.00 4.56
C LEU A 59 5.45 3.81 4.00
N VAL A 60 4.47 4.10 3.16
CA VAL A 60 3.63 3.10 2.49
C VAL A 60 3.75 3.29 0.98
N TYR A 61 4.19 2.25 0.27
CA TYR A 61 4.39 2.23 -1.17
C TYR A 61 3.47 1.19 -1.83
N GLY A 62 2.70 1.57 -2.83
CA GLY A 62 1.97 0.62 -3.68
C GLY A 62 2.85 0.07 -4.80
N ASP A 63 2.92 -1.26 -4.92
CA ASP A 63 3.59 -1.97 -6.03
C ASP A 63 2.54 -2.63 -6.93
N TRP A 64 2.37 -2.12 -8.15
CA TRP A 64 1.47 -2.62 -9.20
C TRP A 64 2.17 -3.54 -10.20
N ASN A 65 3.09 -4.39 -9.73
CA ASN A 65 3.77 -5.37 -10.60
C ASN A 65 2.88 -6.51 -11.13
N CYS A 66 1.57 -6.57 -10.82
CA CYS A 66 0.70 -7.71 -11.14
C CYS A 66 -0.35 -7.50 -12.24
N GLY A 67 -0.19 -6.50 -13.12
CA GLY A 67 -0.96 -6.46 -14.37
C GLY A 67 -1.88 -5.26 -14.58
N ALA A 68 -1.99 -4.35 -13.60
CA ALA A 68 -2.75 -3.12 -13.77
C ALA A 68 -2.23 -2.32 -14.97
N THR A 69 -3.14 -1.98 -15.88
CA THR A 69 -2.79 -1.13 -17.02
C THR A 69 -2.32 0.24 -16.50
N ARG A 70 -1.37 0.89 -17.17
CA ARG A 70 -0.80 2.22 -16.81
C ARG A 70 -1.87 3.28 -16.43
N LEU A 71 -3.09 3.13 -16.94
CA LEU A 71 -4.24 3.98 -16.67
C LEU A 71 -4.78 3.82 -15.24
N GLU A 72 -4.80 2.60 -14.71
CA GLU A 72 -5.33 2.27 -13.38
C GLU A 72 -4.39 2.73 -12.28
N ALA A 73 -3.08 2.50 -12.43
CA ALA A 73 -2.06 3.03 -11.53
C ALA A 73 -2.14 4.56 -11.41
N THR A 74 -2.50 5.26 -12.49
CA THR A 74 -2.71 6.73 -12.48
C THR A 74 -3.99 7.12 -11.75
N ARG A 75 -5.07 6.35 -11.88
CA ARG A 75 -6.36 6.59 -11.20
C ARG A 75 -6.23 6.35 -9.69
N VAL A 76 -5.58 5.26 -9.30
CA VAL A 76 -5.29 5.02 -7.88
C VAL A 76 -4.36 6.09 -7.37
N GLY A 77 -3.24 6.37 -8.05
CA GLY A 77 -2.32 7.43 -7.67
C GLY A 77 -3.00 8.79 -7.44
N ARG A 78 -3.98 9.19 -8.28
CA ARG A 78 -4.80 10.38 -8.03
C ARG A 78 -5.76 10.23 -6.85
N ALA A 79 -6.40 9.07 -6.73
CA ALA A 79 -7.35 8.78 -5.66
C ALA A 79 -6.66 8.78 -4.29
N VAL A 80 -5.40 8.36 -4.19
CA VAL A 80 -4.62 8.36 -2.94
C VAL A 80 -3.59 9.49 -2.85
N ALA A 81 -3.53 10.43 -3.81
CA ALA A 81 -2.64 11.60 -3.75
C ALA A 81 -2.92 12.55 -2.58
N HIS A 82 -4.11 12.48 -1.99
CA HIS A 82 -4.46 13.20 -0.76
C HIS A 82 -3.86 12.55 0.50
N LEU A 83 -3.34 11.34 0.37
CA LEU A 83 -2.57 10.64 1.39
C LEU A 83 -1.11 10.83 0.99
N ASP A 84 -0.32 11.39 1.89
CA ASP A 84 1.05 11.85 1.62
C ASP A 84 1.99 10.69 1.23
N MET A 85 1.98 10.30 -0.05
CA MET A 85 2.78 9.19 -0.58
C MET A 85 3.96 9.74 -1.37
N SER A 86 5.16 9.63 -0.81
CA SER A 86 6.40 10.03 -1.48
C SER A 86 6.65 9.15 -2.71
N ARG A 87 6.65 9.78 -3.89
CA ARG A 87 6.95 9.14 -5.17
C ARG A 87 8.47 9.11 -5.39
N SER A 88 9.09 7.93 -5.47
CA SER A 88 10.47 7.83 -5.97
C SER A 88 10.43 7.74 -7.49
N SER A 89 11.17 8.63 -8.15
CA SER A 89 11.51 8.56 -9.59
C SER A 89 12.40 7.36 -9.89
#